data_AF-A0A1A6G010-F1
#
_entry.id   AF-A0A1A6G010-F1
#
_cell.length_a   1.000
_cell.length_b   1.000
_cell.length_c   1.000
_cell.angle_alpha   90.00
_cell.angle_beta   90.00
_cell.angle_gamma   90.00
#
_symmetry.space_group_name_H-M   'P 1'
#
loop_
_entity.id
_entity.type
_entity.pdbx_description
1 polymer ?
#
loop_
_entity_poly.entity_id
_entity_poly.type
_entity_poly.pdbx_seq_one_letter_code
_entity_poly.pdbx_strand_id
1 'polypeptide(L)'
;MPEEGLVFPQHHLQTCTAKTWNRAIIQGIDVVQKKAQVLYIDYGNEEVIPIDRIHQLKKSIDLFPPSAIKCFVASVIPAEGEWSEDCVVAVKALLLEQYCSVTIMDVLEEGVLTYAVDVVIESSGKQLDHVLVEMGYGVRPDEQNTEKQSVDQ
;
A
#
# COMPACT_ATOMS: atom_id res chain seq x y z
N MET A 1 -37.23 2.61 -24.60
CA MET A 1 -36.53 2.83 -23.31
C MET A 1 -35.41 1.82 -23.23
N PRO A 2 -34.15 2.20 -23.41
CA PRO A 2 -33.03 1.33 -23.07
C PRO A 2 -32.58 1.63 -21.63
N GLU A 3 -32.19 0.56 -20.92
CA GLU A 3 -31.62 0.63 -19.58
C GLU A 3 -30.26 1.33 -19.62
N GLU A 4 -30.14 2.46 -18.94
CA GLU A 4 -28.87 3.11 -18.70
C GLU A 4 -28.11 2.32 -17.63
N GLY A 5 -27.18 1.47 -18.10
CA GLY A 5 -26.13 0.93 -17.26
C GLY A 5 -25.33 2.10 -16.66
N LEU A 6 -25.29 2.16 -15.33
CA LEU A 6 -24.47 3.10 -14.59
C LEU A 6 -22.99 2.76 -14.83
N VAL A 7 -22.41 3.39 -15.84
CA VAL A 7 -20.96 3.50 -16.01
C VAL A 7 -20.51 4.60 -15.05
N PHE A 8 -19.91 4.24 -13.92
CA PHE A 8 -19.19 5.20 -13.09
C PHE A 8 -17.77 5.35 -13.64
N PRO A 9 -17.37 6.54 -14.14
CA PRO A 9 -15.97 6.81 -14.43
C PRO A 9 -15.16 6.72 -13.13
N GLN A 10 -13.86 6.44 -13.24
CA GLN A 10 -12.88 6.45 -12.14
C GLN A 10 -12.87 7.81 -11.42
N HIS A 11 -13.84 8.05 -10.55
CA HIS A 11 -13.92 9.23 -9.72
C HIS A 11 -13.69 8.79 -8.29
N HIS A 12 -12.73 9.45 -7.64
CA HIS A 12 -12.49 9.34 -6.21
C HIS A 12 -13.82 9.57 -5.46
N LEU A 13 -14.10 8.77 -4.44
CA LEU A 13 -15.32 8.77 -3.64
C LEU A 13 -14.99 9.04 -2.17
N GLN A 14 -16.00 9.25 -1.33
CA GLN A 14 -15.84 9.45 0.11
C GLN A 14 -16.65 8.41 0.89
N THR A 15 -16.10 7.91 2.00
CA THR A 15 -16.70 6.83 2.81
C THR A 15 -16.81 7.22 4.29
N CYS A 16 -17.89 6.79 4.95
CA CYS A 16 -18.20 7.11 6.35
C CYS A 16 -17.88 5.94 7.29
N THR A 17 -16.90 6.12 8.18
CA THR A 17 -16.68 5.25 9.35
C THR A 17 -16.82 6.07 10.63
N ALA A 18 -17.71 5.62 11.51
CA ALA A 18 -18.09 6.07 12.85
C ALA A 18 -18.20 7.58 13.18
N LYS A 19 -17.35 8.51 12.69
CA LYS A 19 -17.44 9.96 12.92
C LYS A 19 -16.87 10.87 11.80
N THR A 20 -16.26 10.36 10.73
CA THR A 20 -15.64 11.20 9.67
C THR A 20 -15.80 10.61 8.27
N TRP A 21 -15.72 11.48 7.24
CA TRP A 21 -15.76 11.10 5.83
C TRP A 21 -14.34 11.09 5.25
N ASN A 22 -13.89 9.98 4.67
CA ASN A 22 -12.52 9.82 4.13
C ASN A 22 -12.53 9.57 2.62
N ARG A 23 -11.49 9.99 1.88
CA ARG A 23 -11.41 9.74 0.44
C ARG A 23 -11.03 8.29 0.17
N ALA A 24 -11.66 7.70 -0.84
CA ALA A 24 -11.46 6.31 -1.22
C ALA A 24 -11.66 6.09 -2.73
N ILE A 25 -11.16 4.97 -3.22
CA ILE A 25 -11.46 4.43 -4.55
C ILE A 25 -12.24 3.14 -4.37
N ILE A 26 -13.30 2.94 -5.17
CA ILE A 26 -13.99 1.65 -5.24
C ILE A 26 -13.13 0.67 -6.05
N GLN A 27 -12.79 -0.45 -5.44
CA GLN A 27 -12.10 -1.56 -6.11
C GLN A 27 -13.08 -2.62 -6.63
N GLY A 28 -14.24 -2.77 -5.99
CA GLY A 28 -15.26 -3.73 -6.40
C GLY A 28 -16.61 -3.45 -5.76
N ILE A 29 -17.68 -3.91 -6.40
CA ILE A 29 -19.06 -3.75 -5.92
C ILE A 29 -19.76 -5.11 -5.92
N ASP A 30 -20.31 -5.50 -4.77
CA ASP A 30 -21.27 -6.59 -4.66
C ASP A 30 -22.68 -5.98 -4.62
N VAL A 31 -23.36 -6.01 -5.77
CA VAL A 31 -24.71 -5.46 -5.95
C VAL A 31 -25.75 -6.26 -5.16
N VAL A 32 -25.54 -7.57 -5.00
CA VAL A 32 -26.49 -8.46 -4.30
C VAL A 32 -26.45 -8.17 -2.80
N GLN A 33 -25.25 -8.05 -2.22
CA GLN A 33 -25.08 -7.72 -0.81
C GLN A 33 -25.15 -6.22 -0.50
N LYS A 34 -25.23 -5.37 -1.54
CA LYS A 34 -25.18 -3.91 -1.44
C LYS A 34 -23.94 -3.40 -0.70
N LYS A 35 -22.79 -4.00 -1.00
CA LYS A 35 -21.49 -3.65 -0.41
C LYS A 35 -20.49 -3.25 -1.48
N ALA A 36 -19.51 -2.44 -1.12
CA ALA A 36 -18.37 -2.14 -1.96
C ALA A 36 -17.07 -2.40 -1.19
N GLN A 37 -16.07 -2.91 -1.91
CA GLN A 37 -14.68 -2.91 -1.46
C GLN A 37 -14.06 -1.56 -1.83
N VAL A 38 -13.49 -0.90 -0.84
CA VAL A 38 -12.90 0.44 -0.98
C VAL A 38 -11.47 0.47 -0.47
N LEU A 39 -10.61 1.24 -1.14
CA LEU A 39 -9.27 1.59 -0.68
C LEU A 39 -9.26 3.05 -0.24
N TYR A 40 -8.93 3.31 1.02
CA TYR A 40 -8.78 4.67 1.55
C TYR A 40 -7.47 5.29 1.07
N ILE A 41 -7.54 6.20 0.10
CA ILE A 41 -6.35 6.71 -0.61
C ILE A 41 -5.44 7.61 0.23
N ASP A 42 -5.89 8.03 1.41
CA ASP A 42 -5.11 8.83 2.35
C ASP A 42 -4.48 8.01 3.48
N TYR A 43 -4.90 6.75 3.64
CA TYR A 43 -4.47 5.87 4.74
C TYR A 43 -3.89 4.53 4.27
N GLY A 44 -4.22 4.12 3.04
CA GLY A 44 -3.73 2.89 2.42
C GLY A 44 -4.44 1.61 2.85
N ASN A 45 -5.38 1.67 3.81
CA ASN A 45 -6.15 0.50 4.24
C ASN A 45 -7.37 0.24 3.32
N GLU A 46 -7.77 -1.03 3.25
CA GLU A 46 -8.98 -1.47 2.54
C GLU A 46 -10.10 -1.81 3.52
N GLU A 47 -11.36 -1.68 3.07
CA GLU A 47 -12.54 -2.07 3.85
C GLU A 47 -13.68 -2.49 2.92
N VAL A 48 -14.57 -3.35 3.42
CA VAL A 48 -15.84 -3.65 2.77
C VAL A 48 -16.96 -2.93 3.51
N ILE A 49 -17.57 -1.94 2.86
CA ILE A 49 -18.60 -1.09 3.47
C ILE A 49 -19.94 -1.19 2.72
N PRO A 50 -21.07 -0.89 3.37
CA PRO A 50 -22.34 -0.69 2.68
C PRO A 50 -22.27 0.45 1.65
N ILE A 51 -22.94 0.27 0.50
CA ILE A 51 -22.95 1.27 -0.59
C ILE A 51 -23.60 2.60 -0.15
N ASP A 52 -24.54 2.56 0.80
CA ASP A 52 -25.19 3.76 1.34
C ASP A 52 -24.27 4.67 2.17
N ARG A 53 -23.05 4.19 2.49
CA ARG A 53 -21.99 4.98 3.13
C ARG A 53 -21.00 5.59 2.15
N ILE A 54 -21.32 5.58 0.86
CA ILE A 54 -20.46 6.09 -0.20
C ILE A 54 -21.09 7.33 -0.81
N HIS A 55 -20.31 8.40 -0.91
CA HIS A 55 -20.74 9.63 -1.58
C HIS A 55 -19.73 10.06 -2.64
N GLN A 56 -20.22 10.73 -3.68
CA GLN A 56 -19.37 11.30 -4.72
C GLN A 56 -18.45 12.37 -4.12
N LEU A 57 -17.15 12.28 -4.39
CA LEU A 57 -16.22 13.31 -3.96
C LEU A 57 -16.46 14.60 -4.74
N LYS A 58 -16.49 15.73 -4.03
CA LYS A 58 -16.59 17.05 -4.67
C LYS A 58 -15.30 17.34 -5.43
N LYS A 59 -15.42 17.84 -6.66
CA LYS A 59 -14.27 18.22 -7.52
C LYS A 59 -13.24 19.15 -6.85
N SER A 60 -13.68 19.99 -5.90
CA SER A 60 -12.76 20.87 -5.15
C SER A 60 -11.81 20.12 -4.23
N ILE A 61 -12.19 18.94 -3.74
CA ILE A 61 -11.38 18.09 -2.85
C ILE A 61 -10.49 17.15 -3.66
N ASP A 62 -10.89 16.85 -4.90
CA ASP A 62 -10.16 16.02 -5.86
C ASP A 62 -8.82 16.64 -6.32
N LEU A 63 -8.60 17.92 -6.03
CA LEU A 63 -7.35 18.63 -6.35
C LEU A 63 -6.14 18.19 -5.51
N PHE A 64 -6.37 17.53 -4.37
CA PHE A 64 -5.29 17.06 -3.51
C PHE A 64 -4.86 15.64 -3.96
N PRO A 65 -3.57 15.35 -4.13
CA PRO A 65 -3.12 13.99 -4.45
C PRO A 65 -3.44 13.02 -3.28
N PRO A 66 -3.55 11.70 -3.54
CA PRO A 66 -3.55 10.68 -2.49
C PRO A 66 -2.38 10.87 -1.52
N SER A 67 -2.65 10.78 -0.21
CA SER A 67 -1.61 10.93 0.81
C SER A 67 -0.89 9.61 1.12
N ALA A 68 -1.55 8.47 0.88
CA ALA A 68 -0.92 7.16 1.04
C ALA A 68 -0.08 6.82 -0.19
N ILE A 69 1.18 6.48 0.03
CA ILE A 69 2.14 6.12 -1.02
C ILE A 69 2.46 4.63 -0.88
N LYS A 70 2.27 3.88 -1.97
CA LYS A 70 2.62 2.45 -2.02
C LYS A 70 4.13 2.29 -2.14
N CYS A 71 4.73 1.54 -1.22
CA CYS A 71 6.17 1.30 -1.19
C CYS A 71 6.50 -0.07 -0.58
N PHE A 72 7.76 -0.47 -0.69
CA PHE A 72 8.34 -1.63 0.00
C PHE A 72 9.76 -1.30 0.46
N VAL A 73 10.23 -2.01 1.51
CA VAL A 73 11.56 -1.80 2.08
C VAL A 73 12.61 -2.33 1.11
N ALA A 74 13.55 -1.48 0.70
CA ALA A 74 14.64 -1.87 -0.18
C ALA A 74 15.63 -2.80 0.54
N SER A 75 16.48 -3.48 -0.23
CA SER A 75 17.64 -4.24 0.29
C SER A 75 17.32 -5.40 1.24
N VAL A 76 16.05 -5.83 1.32
CA VAL A 76 15.62 -6.97 2.15
C VAL A 76 14.51 -7.74 1.45
N ILE A 77 14.59 -9.07 1.51
CA ILE A 77 13.56 -10.00 1.02
C ILE A 77 13.12 -10.93 2.17
N PRO A 78 11.93 -11.55 2.10
CA PRO A 78 11.48 -12.46 3.14
C PRO A 78 12.41 -13.66 3.29
N ALA A 79 12.69 -14.08 4.53
CA ALA A 79 13.54 -15.24 4.79
C ALA A 79 12.94 -16.57 4.30
N GLU A 80 11.60 -16.67 4.28
CA GLU A 80 10.86 -17.89 3.92
C GLU A 80 9.94 -17.68 2.70
N GLY A 81 10.40 -16.93 1.70
CA GLY A 81 9.68 -16.68 0.44
C GLY A 81 8.56 -15.64 0.53
N GLU A 82 7.77 -15.64 1.61
CA GLU A 82 6.76 -14.63 1.94
C GLU A 82 6.99 -14.03 3.33
N TRP A 83 6.52 -12.79 3.55
CA TRP A 83 6.61 -12.16 4.86
C TRP A 83 5.63 -12.82 5.83
N SER A 84 6.14 -13.34 6.95
CA SER A 84 5.32 -13.98 7.97
C SER A 84 4.37 -13.00 8.66
N GLU A 85 3.28 -13.52 9.23
CA GLU A 85 2.32 -12.72 10.01
C GLU A 85 2.99 -12.06 11.22
N ASP A 86 3.94 -12.75 11.86
CA ASP A 86 4.75 -12.21 12.95
C ASP A 86 5.59 -11.02 12.50
N CYS A 87 6.18 -11.08 11.30
CA CYS A 87 6.89 -9.95 10.70
C CYS A 87 5.96 -8.75 10.51
N VAL A 88 4.75 -8.97 9.98
CA VAL A 88 3.75 -7.91 9.79
C VAL A 88 3.36 -7.27 11.14
N VAL A 89 3.16 -8.07 12.18
CA VAL A 89 2.88 -7.56 13.54
C VAL A 89 4.04 -6.74 14.08
N ALA A 90 5.28 -7.21 13.92
CA ALA A 90 6.47 -6.49 14.36
C ALA A 90 6.63 -5.15 13.64
N VAL A 91 6.49 -5.12 12.31
CA VAL A 91 6.58 -3.87 11.51
C VAL A 91 5.49 -2.89 11.92
N LYS A 92 4.25 -3.35 12.13
CA LYS A 92 3.17 -2.50 12.64
C LYS A 92 3.52 -1.89 14.00
N ALA A 93 4.07 -2.68 14.92
CA ALA A 93 4.48 -2.16 16.23
C ALA A 93 5.58 -1.10 16.14
N LEU A 94 6.44 -1.16 15.12
CA LEU A 94 7.53 -0.22 14.90
C LEU A 94 7.11 1.06 14.16
N LEU A 95 6.17 0.98 13.23
CA LEU A 95 5.85 2.07 12.29
C LEU A 95 4.44 2.66 12.42
N LEU A 96 3.46 1.88 12.90
CA LEU A 96 2.07 2.33 12.91
C LEU A 96 1.91 3.48 13.90
N GLU A 97 1.36 4.60 13.42
CA GLU A 97 1.20 5.84 14.19
C GLU A 97 2.52 6.41 14.74
N GLN A 98 3.66 5.99 14.18
CA GLN A 98 4.99 6.50 14.52
C GLN A 98 5.56 7.35 13.38
N TYR A 99 6.49 8.24 13.74
CA TYR A 99 7.27 8.99 12.75
C TYR A 99 8.46 8.16 12.27
N CYS A 100 8.74 8.26 10.97
CA CYS A 100 9.89 7.64 10.33
C CYS A 100 10.43 8.59 9.25
N SER A 101 11.72 8.46 8.96
CA SER A 101 12.32 9.09 7.78
C SER A 101 12.38 8.08 6.65
N VAL A 102 11.96 8.49 5.46
CA VAL A 102 11.86 7.62 4.28
C VAL A 102 12.71 8.21 3.16
N THR A 103 13.57 7.40 2.55
CA THR A 103 14.36 7.76 1.38
C THR A 103 13.95 6.87 0.21
N ILE A 104 13.65 7.48 -0.94
CA ILE A 104 13.32 6.73 -2.16
C ILE A 104 14.62 6.24 -2.80
N MET A 105 14.72 4.93 -2.96
CA MET A 105 15.89 4.25 -3.53
C MET A 105 15.68 3.93 -5.01
N ASP A 106 14.45 3.52 -5.37
CA ASP A 106 14.09 3.21 -6.74
C ASP A 106 12.58 3.40 -6.98
N VAL A 107 12.18 3.45 -8.24
CA VAL A 107 10.80 3.64 -8.70
C VAL A 107 10.44 2.53 -9.68
N LEU A 108 9.46 1.70 -9.31
CA LEU A 108 8.95 0.61 -10.14
C LEU A 108 7.58 0.98 -10.73
N GLU A 109 7.44 0.79 -12.05
CA GLU A 109 6.21 1.10 -12.79
C GLU A 109 5.60 -0.17 -13.43
N GLU A 110 5.35 -1.19 -12.61
CA GLU A 110 4.62 -2.40 -13.01
C GLU A 110 3.15 -2.32 -12.58
N GLY A 111 2.35 -1.62 -13.38
CA GLY A 111 0.91 -1.42 -13.14
C GLY A 111 0.61 -0.27 -12.18
N VAL A 112 0.96 -0.40 -10.89
CA VAL A 112 0.83 0.68 -9.91
C VAL A 112 2.21 1.15 -9.49
N LEU A 113 2.45 2.47 -9.63
CA LEU A 113 3.69 3.11 -9.21
C LEU A 113 4.03 2.74 -7.77
N THR A 114 5.17 2.08 -7.58
CA THR A 114 5.61 1.55 -6.29
C THR A 114 7.06 1.96 -6.05
N TYR A 115 7.35 2.45 -4.85
CA TYR A 115 8.68 2.95 -4.49
C TYR A 115 9.43 1.93 -3.65
N ALA A 116 10.67 1.63 -4.03
CA ALA A 116 11.61 0.97 -3.13
C ALA A 116 12.15 2.03 -2.16
N VAL A 117 12.07 1.78 -0.86
CA VAL A 117 12.42 2.79 0.15
C VAL A 117 13.34 2.26 1.24
N ASP A 118 14.26 3.11 1.68
CA ASP A 118 14.94 2.96 2.95
C ASP A 118 14.13 3.68 4.03
N VAL A 119 13.93 3.00 5.17
CA VAL A 119 13.13 3.51 6.29
C VAL A 119 13.99 3.57 7.55
N VAL A 120 14.09 4.75 8.16
CA VAL A 120 14.73 4.94 9.45
C VAL A 120 13.64 5.16 10.51
N ILE A 121 13.62 4.29 11.52
CA ILE A 121 12.68 4.37 12.64
C ILE A 121 13.18 5.45 13.59
N GLU A 122 12.46 6.58 13.72
CA GLU A 122 12.95 7.73 14.48
C GLU A 122 13.18 7.43 15.97
N SER A 123 12.33 6.59 16.57
CA SER A 123 12.43 6.25 18.00
C SER A 123 13.72 5.49 18.36
N SER A 124 14.34 4.80 17.40
CA SER A 124 15.55 4.00 17.62
C SER A 124 16.76 4.45 16.80
N GLY A 125 16.55 5.26 15.76
CA GLY A 125 17.56 5.61 14.77
C GLY A 125 18.03 4.44 13.89
N LYS A 126 17.41 3.26 14.02
CA LYS A 126 17.77 2.08 13.23
C LYS A 126 17.10 2.08 11.86
N GLN A 127 17.77 1.49 10.88
CA GLN A 127 17.18 1.16 9.59
C GLN A 127 16.30 -0.08 9.72
N LEU A 128 15.14 -0.05 9.06
CA LEU A 128 14.14 -1.11 9.15
C LEU A 128 14.63 -2.42 8.53
N ASP A 129 15.34 -2.37 7.41
CA ASP A 129 15.92 -3.56 6.76
C ASP A 129 16.86 -4.32 7.72
N HIS A 130 17.71 -3.60 8.45
CA HIS A 130 18.59 -4.16 9.47
C HIS A 130 17.79 -4.84 10.58
N VAL A 131 16.74 -4.18 11.07
CA VAL A 131 15.87 -4.75 12.12
C VAL A 131 15.19 -6.03 11.64
N LEU A 132 14.70 -6.07 10.40
CA LEU A 132 14.07 -7.25 9.82
C LEU A 132 15.05 -8.43 9.71
N VAL A 133 16.31 -8.16 9.35
CA VAL A 133 17.37 -9.19 9.31
C VAL A 133 17.79 -9.62 10.72
N GLU A 134 17.97 -8.68 11.65
CA GLU A 134 18.33 -8.95 13.06
C GLU A 134 17.27 -9.82 13.75
N MET A 135 15.99 -9.62 13.43
CA MET A 135 14.87 -10.41 13.96
C MET A 135 14.65 -11.74 13.22
N GLY A 136 15.40 -12.00 12.14
CA GLY A 136 15.29 -13.22 11.34
C GLY A 136 14.09 -13.27 10.39
N TYR A 137 13.40 -12.14 10.17
CA TYR A 137 12.28 -12.07 9.23
C TYR A 137 12.71 -11.94 7.77
N GLY A 138 13.88 -11.34 7.53
CA GLY A 138 14.38 -11.09 6.19
C GLY A 138 15.85 -11.44 6.01
N VAL A 139 16.26 -11.52 4.75
CA VAL A 139 17.66 -11.68 4.32
C VAL A 139 17.99 -10.60 3.29
N ARG A 140 19.27 -10.26 3.17
CA ARG A 140 19.72 -9.38 2.09
C ARG A 140 19.78 -10.20 0.78
N PRO A 141 19.26 -9.67 -0.33
CA PRO A 141 19.48 -10.30 -1.63
C PRO A 141 20.98 -10.25 -1.95
N ASP A 142 21.59 -11.41 -2.26
CA ASP A 142 23.00 -11.48 -2.64
C ASP A 142 23.25 -10.66 -3.93
N GLU A 143 24.24 -9.76 -3.93
CA GLU A 143 24.64 -8.97 -5.11
C GLU A 143 25.34 -9.82 -6.21
N GLN A 144 25.35 -11.15 -6.11
CA GLN A 144 26.13 -12.03 -7.00
C GLN A 144 25.28 -13.09 -7.70
N ASN A 145 24.46 -12.70 -8.70
CA ASN A 145 24.20 -13.60 -9.85
C ASN A 145 23.67 -12.92 -11.14
N THR A 146 23.98 -11.65 -11.40
CA THR A 146 23.56 -10.98 -12.66
C THR A 146 24.61 -11.08 -13.79
N GLU A 147 25.78 -11.66 -13.53
CA GLU A 147 26.80 -11.96 -14.56
C GLU A 147 27.19 -13.44 -14.52
N LYS A 148 26.34 -14.33 -15.06
CA LYS A 148 26.73 -15.66 -15.58
C LYS A 148 25.59 -16.37 -16.32
N GLN A 149 24.90 -15.66 -17.21
CA GLN A 149 24.16 -16.27 -18.33
C GLN A 149 24.38 -15.48 -19.61
N SER A 150 25.63 -15.33 -19.99
CA SER A 150 26.03 -15.13 -21.38
C SER A 150 27.47 -15.62 -21.51
N VAL A 151 27.61 -16.84 -22.01
CA VAL A 151 28.76 -17.49 -22.68
C VAL A 151 28.63 -18.99 -22.41
N ASP A 152 28.64 -19.74 -23.52
CA ASP A 152 28.60 -21.21 -23.70
C ASP A 152 27.19 -21.84 -23.61
N GLN A 153 26.60 -22.46 -24.65
CA GLN A 153 27.01 -22.88 -26.00
C GLN A 153 25.77 -22.93 -26.91
#